data_AF-A0A7J2T7A4-F1
#
_entry.id   AF-A0A7J2T7A4-F1
#
_cell.length_a   1.000
_cell.length_b   1.000
_cell.length_c   1.000
_cell.angle_alpha   90.00
_cell.angle_beta   90.00
_cell.angle_gamma   90.00
#
_symmetry.space_group_name_H-M   'P 1'
#
loop_
_entity.id
_entity.type
_entity.pdbx_description
1 polymer ?
#
loop_
_entity_poly.entity_id
_entity_poly.type
_entity_poly.pdbx_seq_one_letter_code
_entity_poly.pdbx_strand_id
1 'polypeptide(L)'
;LFEEKSTKISEVLDFLKKHERCAVFGVARGKISEGVDMTEEGKSMLSAVIIVGLPFPKKTELQTALYKYFREKFGKKAIKYSNTIPCLNALAQSAGRLIRSPEDRGVIVIMDGRAAGRFKRNLPADWQKDIKAYYKIEKILDAIEKFMHHD
;
A
#
# COMPACT_ATOMS: atom_id res chain seq x y z
N LEU A 1 -0.99 15.70 7.29
CA LEU A 1 -2.43 15.53 7.61
C LEU A 1 -2.66 14.12 8.15
N PHE A 2 -3.45 13.96 9.21
CA PHE A 2 -3.85 12.66 9.76
C PHE A 2 -5.31 12.37 9.41
N GLU A 3 -5.62 11.14 9.01
CA GLU A 3 -7.00 10.70 8.75
C GLU A 3 -7.78 10.56 10.06
N GLU A 4 -8.86 11.31 10.17
CA GLU A 4 -9.90 11.13 11.17
C GLU A 4 -11.20 10.65 10.52
N LYS A 5 -12.16 10.17 11.33
CA LYS A 5 -13.46 9.71 10.80
C LYS A 5 -14.20 10.78 9.99
N SER A 6 -14.02 12.05 10.39
CA SER A 6 -14.61 13.26 9.81
C SER A 6 -13.85 13.79 8.59
N THR A 7 -12.61 13.38 8.37
CA THR A 7 -11.76 13.90 7.28
C THR A 7 -12.43 13.65 5.93
N LYS A 8 -12.61 14.74 5.16
CA LYS A 8 -13.16 14.67 3.80
C LYS A 8 -12.03 14.47 2.80
N ILE A 9 -12.33 13.77 1.72
CA ILE A 9 -11.38 13.55 0.62
C ILE A 9 -10.90 14.88 0.03
N SER A 10 -11.79 15.86 -0.13
CA SER A 10 -11.44 17.19 -0.62
C SER A 10 -10.40 17.90 0.25
N GLU A 11 -10.46 17.74 1.57
CA GLU A 11 -9.49 18.34 2.51
C GLU A 11 -8.09 17.75 2.30
N VAL A 12 -8.00 16.46 1.97
CA VAL A 12 -6.74 15.80 1.66
C VAL A 12 -6.15 16.33 0.36
N LEU A 13 -6.97 16.46 -0.69
CA LEU A 13 -6.53 17.00 -1.98
C LEU A 13 -6.09 18.46 -1.86
N ASP A 14 -6.88 19.29 -1.18
CA ASP A 14 -6.53 20.69 -0.92
C ASP A 14 -5.23 20.81 -0.11
N PHE A 15 -5.02 19.92 0.86
CA PHE A 15 -3.79 19.86 1.63
C PHE A 15 -2.58 19.50 0.74
N LEU A 16 -2.71 18.49 -0.13
CA LEU A 16 -1.64 18.10 -1.06
C LEU A 16 -1.31 19.22 -2.05
N LYS A 17 -2.31 19.94 -2.58
CA LYS A 17 -2.10 21.05 -3.53
C LYS A 17 -1.40 22.25 -2.90
N LYS A 18 -1.67 22.52 -1.63
CA LYS A 18 -1.11 23.69 -0.91
C LYS A 18 0.30 23.46 -0.37
N HIS A 19 0.77 22.21 -0.30
CA HIS A 19 2.03 21.88 0.35
C HIS A 19 2.91 20.99 -0.54
N GLU A 20 3.99 21.57 -1.05
CA GLU A 20 4.97 20.87 -1.89
C GLU A 20 5.64 19.69 -1.16
N ARG A 21 5.95 19.85 0.14
CA ARG A 21 6.56 18.81 0.99
C ARG A 21 5.66 18.50 2.16
N CYS A 22 4.91 17.42 2.06
CA CYS A 22 3.98 17.03 3.10
C CYS A 22 3.83 15.50 3.20
N ALA A 23 3.20 15.06 4.29
CA ALA A 23 2.85 13.67 4.52
C ALA A 23 1.37 13.56 4.89
N VAL A 24 0.71 12.56 4.33
CA VAL A 24 -0.67 12.19 4.66
C VAL A 24 -0.65 10.81 5.30
N PHE A 25 -1.16 10.72 6.53
CA PHE A 25 -1.26 9.49 7.28
C PHE A 25 -2.70 8.97 7.18
N GLY A 26 -2.86 7.81 6.56
CA GLY A 26 -4.15 7.12 6.45
C GLY A 26 -4.10 5.71 7.03
N VAL A 27 -5.27 5.16 7.31
CA VAL A 27 -5.40 3.76 7.73
C VAL A 27 -5.59 2.90 6.47
N ALA A 28 -4.86 1.80 6.37
CA ALA A 28 -5.09 0.83 5.29
C ALA A 28 -6.52 0.29 5.35
N ARG A 29 -7.21 0.22 4.21
CA ARG A 29 -8.67 -0.02 4.08
C ARG A 29 -9.55 1.09 4.68
N GLY A 30 -8.96 2.25 4.92
CA GLY A 30 -9.64 3.50 5.25
C GLY A 30 -10.03 4.27 4.01
N LYS A 31 -10.75 5.37 4.20
CA LYS A 31 -11.31 6.18 3.11
C LYS A 31 -10.21 6.75 2.23
N ILE A 32 -9.12 7.21 2.86
CA ILE A 32 -7.96 7.76 2.16
C ILE A 32 -7.23 6.71 1.32
N SER A 33 -7.12 5.47 1.83
CA SER A 33 -6.37 4.41 1.15
C SER A 33 -7.10 3.76 -0.04
N GLU A 34 -8.44 3.70 -0.02
CA GLU A 34 -9.23 3.02 -1.06
C GLU A 34 -9.92 3.99 -2.03
N GLY A 35 -10.38 5.14 -1.55
CA GLY A 35 -11.34 6.00 -2.26
C GLY A 35 -10.79 7.30 -2.85
N VAL A 36 -9.52 7.64 -2.63
CA VAL A 36 -8.97 8.93 -3.06
C VAL A 36 -8.14 8.78 -4.34
N ASP A 37 -8.47 9.59 -5.33
CA ASP A 37 -7.60 9.81 -6.47
C ASP A 37 -6.71 11.01 -6.18
N MET A 38 -5.45 10.76 -5.80
CA MET A 38 -4.48 11.80 -5.45
C MET A 38 -3.73 12.23 -6.71
N THR A 39 -4.47 12.73 -7.70
CA THR A 39 -3.95 13.12 -9.01
C THR A 39 -4.21 14.60 -9.27
N GLU A 40 -3.28 15.23 -9.99
CA GLU A 40 -3.42 16.58 -10.51
C GLU A 40 -3.01 16.56 -11.99
N GLU A 41 -3.89 17.05 -12.86
CA GLU A 41 -3.71 17.02 -14.33
C GLU A 41 -3.36 15.62 -14.89
N GLY A 42 -3.88 14.56 -14.26
CA GLY A 42 -3.65 13.17 -14.66
C GLY A 42 -2.34 12.55 -14.15
N LYS A 43 -1.52 13.30 -13.41
CA LYS A 43 -0.29 12.81 -12.76
C LYS A 43 -0.51 12.58 -11.28
N SER A 44 0.23 11.65 -10.69
CA SER A 44 0.19 11.44 -9.24
C SER A 44 0.77 12.64 -8.49
N MET A 45 0.08 13.06 -7.43
CA MET A 45 0.58 14.05 -6.48
C MET A 45 1.55 13.44 -5.45
N LEU A 46 1.78 12.11 -5.53
CA LEU A 46 2.58 11.37 -4.57
C LEU A 46 3.96 11.07 -5.16
N SER A 47 5.01 11.29 -4.35
CA SER A 47 6.37 10.86 -4.66
C SER A 47 6.77 9.57 -3.95
N ALA A 48 6.03 9.20 -2.89
CA ALA A 48 6.21 7.95 -2.17
C ALA A 48 4.93 7.43 -1.54
N VAL A 49 4.84 6.10 -1.43
CA VAL A 49 3.81 5.41 -0.62
C VAL A 49 4.52 4.49 0.37
N ILE A 50 4.29 4.74 1.66
CA ILE A 50 4.87 3.95 2.76
C ILE A 50 3.77 3.12 3.41
N ILE A 51 3.88 1.80 3.30
CA ILE A 51 2.93 0.83 3.83
C ILE A 51 3.53 0.21 5.09
N VAL A 52 3.02 0.62 6.25
CA VAL A 52 3.49 0.15 7.55
C VAL A 52 2.79 -1.17 7.92
N GLY A 53 3.49 -2.29 7.73
CA GLY A 53 2.93 -3.63 7.92
C GLY A 53 2.07 -4.11 6.73
N LEU A 54 1.92 -5.43 6.59
CA LEU A 54 1.01 -6.01 5.60
C LEU A 54 -0.47 -5.80 5.98
N PRO A 55 -1.32 -5.23 5.11
CA PRO A 55 -2.71 -4.86 5.41
C PRO A 55 -3.69 -6.06 5.40
N PHE A 56 -3.39 -7.06 6.23
CA PHE A 56 -4.26 -8.21 6.43
C PHE A 56 -5.62 -7.79 6.98
N PRO A 57 -6.70 -8.51 6.61
CA PRO A 57 -8.01 -8.29 7.22
C PRO A 57 -7.94 -8.41 8.75
N LYS A 58 -8.65 -7.51 9.44
CA LYS A 58 -8.79 -7.55 10.90
C LYS A 58 -9.45 -8.86 11.33
N LYS A 59 -9.05 -9.38 12.48
CA LYS A 59 -9.69 -10.56 13.09
C LYS A 59 -11.03 -10.13 13.70
N THR A 60 -12.10 -10.24 12.93
CA THR A 60 -13.48 -10.00 13.38
C THR A 60 -14.29 -11.29 13.33
N GLU A 61 -15.48 -11.28 13.93
CA GLU A 61 -16.43 -12.40 13.82
C GLU A 61 -16.80 -12.67 12.37
N LEU A 62 -17.09 -11.61 11.60
CA LEU A 62 -17.33 -11.68 10.16
C LEU A 62 -16.15 -12.33 9.42
N GLN A 63 -14.92 -11.91 9.72
CA GLN A 63 -13.72 -12.49 9.10
C GLN A 63 -13.56 -13.97 9.46
N THR A 64 -13.93 -14.36 10.68
CA THR A 64 -13.90 -15.75 11.14
C THR A 64 -14.94 -16.59 10.42
N ALA A 65 -16.17 -16.08 10.27
CA ALA A 65 -17.23 -16.72 9.50
C ALA A 65 -16.83 -16.89 8.02
N LEU A 66 -16.23 -15.85 7.43
CA LEU A 66 -15.75 -15.89 6.05
C LEU A 66 -14.65 -16.94 5.85
N TYR A 67 -13.70 -17.04 6.80
CA TYR A 67 -12.69 -18.09 6.79
C TYR A 67 -13.32 -19.49 6.88
N LYS A 68 -14.29 -19.69 7.78
CA LYS A 68 -15.00 -20.98 7.91
C LYS A 68 -15.71 -21.36 6.61
N TYR A 69 -16.43 -20.43 5.99
CA TYR A 69 -17.08 -20.62 4.69
C TYR A 69 -16.08 -21.05 3.61
N PHE A 70 -14.96 -20.34 3.47
CA PHE A 70 -13.93 -20.72 2.50
C PHE A 70 -13.22 -22.02 2.85
N ARG A 71 -13.16 -22.39 4.13
CA ARG A 71 -12.59 -23.66 4.58
C ARG A 71 -13.46 -24.84 4.20
N GLU A 72 -14.77 -24.71 4.36
CA GLU A 72 -15.75 -25.71 3.92
C GLU A 72 -15.70 -25.88 2.40
N LYS A 73 -15.68 -24.77 1.65
CA LYS A 73 -15.76 -24.80 0.18
C LYS A 73 -14.44 -25.14 -0.52
N PHE A 74 -13.29 -24.71 0.02
CA PHE A 74 -11.99 -24.75 -0.68
C PHE A 74 -10.85 -25.35 0.15
N GLY A 75 -11.13 -25.88 1.36
CA GLY A 75 -10.16 -26.59 2.19
C GLY A 75 -8.92 -25.77 2.52
N LYS A 76 -7.73 -26.29 2.16
CA LYS A 76 -6.43 -25.64 2.44
C LYS A 76 -6.29 -24.25 1.81
N LYS A 77 -7.04 -23.96 0.72
CA LYS A 77 -7.01 -22.66 0.04
C LYS A 77 -7.76 -21.56 0.80
N ALA A 78 -8.45 -21.87 1.90
CA ALA A 78 -9.23 -20.89 2.67
C ALA A 78 -8.43 -19.66 3.05
N ILE A 79 -7.24 -19.84 3.63
CA ILE A 79 -6.34 -18.74 4.04
C ILE A 79 -6.01 -17.81 2.85
N LYS A 80 -5.83 -18.39 1.66
CA LYS A 80 -5.52 -17.62 0.45
C LYS A 80 -6.68 -16.68 0.10
N TYR A 81 -7.91 -17.18 0.11
CA TYR A 81 -9.09 -16.41 -0.26
C TYR A 81 -9.55 -15.45 0.85
N SER A 82 -9.47 -15.85 2.11
CA SER A 82 -9.92 -15.02 3.23
C SER A 82 -8.90 -13.95 3.65
N ASN A 83 -7.59 -14.22 3.50
CA ASN A 83 -6.54 -13.35 4.07
C ASN A 83 -5.53 -12.88 3.04
N THR A 84 -4.89 -13.80 2.31
CA THR A 84 -3.76 -13.47 1.43
C THR A 84 -4.19 -12.56 0.28
N ILE A 85 -5.21 -12.95 -0.50
CA ILE A 85 -5.71 -12.15 -1.63
C ILE A 85 -6.23 -10.79 -1.16
N PRO A 86 -7.08 -10.70 -0.12
CA PRO A 86 -7.48 -9.40 0.42
C PRO A 86 -6.30 -8.51 0.82
N CYS A 87 -5.26 -9.08 1.43
CA CYS A 87 -4.05 -8.33 1.79
C CYS A 87 -3.32 -7.80 0.56
N LEU A 88 -3.17 -8.62 -0.49
CA LEU A 88 -2.53 -8.20 -1.75
C LEU A 88 -3.32 -7.11 -2.45
N ASN A 89 -4.65 -7.22 -2.48
CA ASN A 89 -5.51 -6.21 -3.08
C ASN A 89 -5.35 -4.87 -2.37
N ALA A 90 -5.37 -4.85 -1.03
CA ALA A 90 -5.16 -3.62 -0.27
C ALA A 90 -3.75 -3.03 -0.47
N LEU A 91 -2.73 -3.90 -0.57
CA LEU A 91 -1.35 -3.49 -0.86
C LEU A 91 -1.25 -2.84 -2.26
N ALA A 92 -1.80 -3.50 -3.27
CA ALA A 92 -1.82 -3.01 -4.65
C ALA A 92 -2.65 -1.73 -4.80
N GLN A 93 -3.79 -1.62 -4.13
CA GLN A 93 -4.61 -0.41 -4.12
C GLN A 93 -3.89 0.78 -3.49
N SER A 94 -3.11 0.55 -2.44
CA SER A 94 -2.31 1.59 -1.78
C SER A 94 -1.14 2.03 -2.68
N ALA A 95 -0.37 1.06 -3.19
CA ALA A 95 0.77 1.32 -4.06
C ALA A 95 0.39 1.95 -5.41
N GLY A 96 -0.71 1.50 -6.02
CA GLY A 96 -1.23 2.02 -7.29
C GLY A 96 -1.74 3.47 -7.21
N ARG A 97 -1.75 4.10 -6.03
CA ARG A 97 -1.96 5.55 -5.91
C ARG A 97 -0.75 6.34 -6.39
N LEU A 98 0.43 5.72 -6.38
CA LEU A 98 1.68 6.36 -6.75
C LEU A 98 1.88 6.50 -8.26
N ILE A 99 1.40 5.52 -9.05
CA ILE A 99 1.61 5.48 -10.50
C ILE A 99 0.25 5.49 -11.21
N ARG A 100 -0.07 6.60 -11.87
CA ARG A 100 -1.33 6.87 -12.59
C ARG A 100 -1.12 7.31 -14.05
N SER A 101 0.06 7.81 -14.39
CA SER A 101 0.49 8.04 -15.76
C SER A 101 1.86 7.38 -16.04
N PRO A 102 2.25 7.18 -17.31
CA PRO A 102 3.57 6.66 -17.68
C PRO A 102 4.75 7.54 -17.21
N GLU A 103 4.49 8.82 -16.97
CA GLU A 103 5.47 9.80 -16.50
C GLU A 103 5.60 9.81 -14.97
N ASP A 104 4.70 9.14 -14.25
CA ASP A 104 4.75 9.10 -12.79
C ASP A 104 5.95 8.31 -12.29
N ARG A 105 6.57 8.84 -11.25
CA ARG A 105 7.76 8.28 -10.64
C ARG A 105 7.70 8.42 -9.13
N GLY A 106 8.02 7.34 -8.43
CA GLY A 106 8.11 7.38 -6.98
C GLY A 106 8.53 6.07 -6.36
N VAL A 107 8.62 6.06 -5.03
CA VAL A 107 9.04 4.89 -4.26
C VAL A 107 7.90 4.28 -3.45
N ILE A 108 7.76 2.95 -3.51
CA ILE A 108 6.89 2.19 -2.61
C ILE A 108 7.77 1.53 -1.55
N VAL A 109 7.48 1.80 -0.28
CA VAL A 109 8.17 1.19 0.87
C VAL A 109 7.20 0.30 1.62
N ILE A 110 7.51 -0.99 1.76
CA ILE A 110 6.74 -1.92 2.60
C ILE A 110 7.54 -2.22 3.86
N MET A 111 7.11 -1.66 4.98
CA MET A 111 7.76 -1.88 6.28
C MET A 111 7.22 -3.15 6.94
N ASP A 112 7.52 -4.30 6.34
CA ASP A 112 7.17 -5.62 6.88
C ASP A 112 8.14 -6.69 6.38
N GLY A 113 8.91 -7.30 7.29
CA GLY A 113 9.90 -8.33 6.92
C GLY A 113 9.28 -9.55 6.23
N ARG A 114 7.97 -9.80 6.40
CA ARG A 114 7.27 -10.90 5.70
C ARG A 114 7.22 -10.67 4.20
N ALA A 115 7.17 -9.42 3.75
CA ALA A 115 7.14 -9.04 2.33
C ALA A 115 8.41 -9.48 1.59
N ALA A 116 9.55 -9.57 2.29
CA ALA A 116 10.80 -10.11 1.75
C ALA A 116 10.90 -11.65 1.85
N GLY A 117 10.04 -12.29 2.64
CA GLY A 117 10.03 -13.73 2.89
C GLY A 117 9.06 -14.50 1.98
N ARG A 118 8.38 -15.49 2.55
CA ARG A 118 7.41 -16.34 1.81
C ARG A 118 6.26 -15.54 1.19
N PHE A 119 5.90 -14.38 1.75
CA PHE A 119 4.82 -13.54 1.21
C PHE A 119 5.17 -12.98 -0.17
N LYS A 120 6.46 -12.72 -0.45
CA LYS A 120 6.97 -12.22 -1.75
C LYS A 120 6.37 -12.96 -2.94
N ARG A 121 6.27 -14.29 -2.85
CA ARG A 121 5.74 -15.17 -3.91
C ARG A 121 4.29 -14.87 -4.32
N ASN A 122 3.55 -14.12 -3.52
CA ASN A 122 2.18 -13.73 -3.82
C ASN A 122 2.07 -12.32 -4.43
N LEU A 123 3.16 -11.54 -4.44
CA LEU A 123 3.17 -10.21 -5.05
C LEU A 123 3.09 -10.30 -6.58
N PRO A 124 2.71 -9.21 -7.28
CA PRO A 124 2.88 -9.11 -8.73
C PRO A 124 4.31 -9.46 -9.19
N ALA A 125 4.46 -10.03 -10.40
CA ALA A 125 5.73 -10.61 -10.86
C ALA A 125 6.86 -9.57 -11.01
N ASP A 126 6.51 -8.40 -11.53
CA ASP A 126 7.30 -7.18 -11.57
C ASP A 126 7.78 -6.79 -10.16
N TRP A 127 6.88 -6.75 -9.18
CA TRP A 127 7.25 -6.43 -7.79
C TRP A 127 8.18 -7.48 -7.20
N GLN A 128 7.96 -8.76 -7.49
CA GLN A 128 8.85 -9.83 -7.04
C GLN A 128 10.27 -9.65 -7.58
N LYS A 129 10.42 -9.20 -8.82
CA LYS A 129 11.71 -8.96 -9.45
C LYS A 129 12.42 -7.76 -8.82
N ASP A 130 11.69 -6.67 -8.62
CA ASP A 130 12.30 -5.37 -8.32
C ASP A 130 12.38 -5.04 -6.82
N ILE A 131 11.59 -5.71 -5.98
CA ILE A 131 11.60 -5.47 -4.52
C ILE A 131 12.96 -5.86 -3.91
N LYS A 132 13.59 -4.88 -3.26
CA LYS A 132 14.84 -5.02 -2.51
C LYS A 132 14.56 -5.03 -1.02
N ALA A 133 15.15 -5.99 -0.31
CA ALA A 133 14.99 -6.13 1.14
C ALA A 133 16.14 -5.45 1.87
N TYR A 134 15.81 -4.60 2.84
CA TYR A 134 16.76 -3.93 3.72
C TYR A 134 16.33 -4.10 5.17
N TYR A 135 17.30 -4.30 6.07
CA TYR A 135 17.08 -4.49 7.51
C TYR A 135 17.56 -3.31 8.36
N LYS A 136 18.11 -2.28 7.70
CA LYS A 136 18.66 -1.07 8.32
C LYS A 136 18.02 0.14 7.66
N ILE A 137 17.55 1.10 8.45
CA ILE A 137 16.83 2.28 7.94
C ILE A 137 17.73 3.14 7.08
N GLU A 138 19.02 3.24 7.42
CA GLU A 138 20.02 4.00 6.67
C GLU A 138 20.13 3.47 5.23
N LYS A 139 20.06 2.15 5.04
CA LYS A 139 20.09 1.54 3.70
C LYS A 139 18.82 1.78 2.90
N ILE A 140 17.68 1.94 3.55
CA ILE A 140 16.42 2.31 2.90
C ILE A 140 16.52 3.77 2.43
N LEU A 141 17.01 4.67 3.28
CA LEU A 141 17.23 6.08 2.96
C LEU A 141 18.22 6.23 1.79
N ASP A 142 19.38 5.56 1.85
CA ASP A 142 20.37 5.55 0.76
C ASP A 142 19.74 5.10 -0.58
N ALA A 143 18.88 4.09 -0.54
CA ALA A 143 18.25 3.54 -1.74
C ALA A 143 17.18 4.48 -2.31
N ILE A 144 16.40 5.14 -1.44
CA ILE A 144 15.42 6.16 -1.83
C ILE A 144 16.15 7.34 -2.45
N GLU A 145 17.18 7.87 -1.79
CA GLU A 145 17.95 9.02 -2.28
C GLU A 145 18.56 8.72 -3.66
N LYS A 146 19.23 7.58 -3.82
CA LYS A 146 19.78 7.14 -5.11
C LYS A 146 18.73 7.02 -6.21
N PHE A 147 17.55 6.49 -5.87
CA PHE A 147 16.45 6.45 -6.81
C PHE A 147 15.99 7.87 -7.16
N MET A 148 15.63 8.68 -6.18
CA MET A 148 15.08 10.02 -6.42
C MET A 148 16.03 10.94 -7.21
N HIS A 149 17.35 10.78 -7.08
CA HIS A 149 18.36 11.61 -7.76
C HIS A 149 18.97 11.01 -9.05
N HIS A 150 18.64 9.78 -9.43
CA HIS A 150 18.97 9.28 -10.77
C HIS A 150 17.83 9.61 -11.73
N ASP A 151 18.12 10.41 -12.75
CA ASP A 151 17.23 10.63 -13.91
C ASP A 151 17.20 9.38 -14.81
#